data_AF-A0A2H4Z9W6-F1
#
_entry.id   AF-A0A2H4Z9W6-F1
#
_cell.length_a   1.000
_cell.length_b   1.000
_cell.length_c   1.000
_cell.angle_alpha   90.00
_cell.angle_beta   90.00
_cell.angle_gamma   90.00
#
_symmetry.space_group_name_H-M   'P 1'
#
loop_
_entity.id
_entity.type
_entity.pdbx_description
1 polymer ?
#
loop_
_entity_poly.entity_id
_entity_poly.type
_entity_poly.pdbx_seq_one_letter_code
_entity_poly.pdbx_strand_id
1 'polypeptide(L)'
;YRDFIPGVAIAANIIHEGFHKSRKVIVVVSQHFIQSRWCIFEYEIAQTWQFLSSRAGIIFIVLQKVEKTLLRQQVELYRLLSRNTYLEWEDSVLGQHIFWRRLRKALLDGRSWNPEEQWVQDAISKKQQLSEEEK
;
A
#
# COMPACT_ATOMS: atom_id res chain seq x y z
N TYR A 1 7.28 6.00 15.29
CA TYR A 1 6.70 4.72 14.88
C TYR A 1 6.20 4.00 16.11
N ARG A 2 4.95 3.51 16.12
CA ARG A 2 4.32 2.95 17.33
C ARG A 2 4.66 1.48 17.56
N ASP A 3 4.66 0.69 16.48
CA ASP A 3 4.77 -0.77 16.55
C ASP A 3 6.05 -1.29 15.83
N PHE A 4 7.03 -0.42 15.59
CA PHE A 4 8.29 -0.81 14.94
C PHE A 4 9.24 -1.40 15.98
N ILE A 5 9.96 -2.47 15.59
CA ILE A 5 10.95 -3.11 16.44
C ILE A 5 12.22 -2.25 16.44
N PRO A 6 12.69 -1.75 17.60
CA PRO A 6 13.92 -0.98 17.68
C PRO A 6 15.13 -1.79 17.22
N GLY A 7 16.10 -1.15 16.55
CA GLY A 7 17.29 -1.81 16.02
C GLY A 7 17.07 -2.60 14.72
N VAL A 8 15.82 -2.73 14.25
CA VAL A 8 15.50 -3.31 12.95
C VAL A 8 15.43 -2.21 11.88
N ALA A 9 15.96 -2.49 10.70
CA ALA A 9 15.94 -1.57 9.57
C ALA A 9 14.50 -1.13 9.23
N ILE A 10 14.31 0.13 8.83
CA ILE A 10 12.99 0.69 8.52
C ILE A 10 12.26 -0.14 7.46
N ALA A 11 12.97 -0.58 6.42
CA ALA A 11 12.41 -1.39 5.34
C ALA A 11 11.88 -2.72 5.89
N ALA A 12 12.66 -3.41 6.73
CA ALA A 12 12.25 -4.65 7.37
C ALA A 12 11.02 -4.44 8.27
N ASN A 13 10.96 -3.35 9.03
CA ASN A 13 9.77 -3.02 9.82
C ASN A 13 8.53 -2.80 8.94
N ILE A 14 8.64 -2.05 7.84
CA ILE A 14 7.53 -1.84 6.89
C ILE A 14 7.05 -3.17 6.31
N ILE A 15 7.97 -4.08 5.96
CA ILE A 15 7.65 -5.35 5.32
C ILE A 15 7.03 -6.34 6.32
N HIS A 16 7.73 -6.62 7.42
CA HIS A 16 7.32 -7.64 8.37
C HIS A 16 6.16 -7.20 9.26
N GLU A 17 6.23 -5.99 9.80
CA GLU A 17 5.18 -5.47 10.67
C GLU A 17 4.02 -4.85 9.87
N GLY A 18 4.33 -4.18 8.76
CA GLY A 18 3.32 -3.56 7.90
C GLY A 18 2.62 -4.53 6.96
N PHE A 19 3.35 -5.21 6.07
CA PHE A 19 2.74 -6.02 5.00
C PHE A 19 2.43 -7.46 5.41
N HIS A 20 3.35 -8.17 6.06
CA HIS A 20 3.15 -9.59 6.36
C HIS A 20 2.10 -9.85 7.44
N LYS A 21 1.94 -8.92 8.39
CA LYS A 21 0.98 -9.04 9.49
C LYS A 21 -0.35 -8.33 9.24
N SER A 22 -0.54 -7.70 8.08
CA SER A 22 -1.75 -6.92 7.76
C SER A 22 -2.47 -7.46 6.53
N ARG A 23 -3.81 -7.37 6.54
CA ARG A 23 -4.64 -7.63 5.35
C ARG A 23 -4.67 -6.45 4.38
N LYS A 24 -4.54 -5.25 4.94
CA LYS A 24 -4.57 -3.96 4.23
C LYS A 24 -3.52 -3.06 4.84
N VAL A 25 -2.81 -2.32 4.01
CA VAL A 25 -1.89 -1.26 4.43
C VAL A 25 -2.51 0.08 4.05
N ILE A 26 -2.53 1.02 4.98
CA ILE A 26 -3.04 2.37 4.72
C ILE A 26 -1.86 3.31 4.52
N VAL A 27 -1.83 4.00 3.39
CA VAL A 27 -0.88 5.09 3.14
C VAL A 27 -1.62 6.41 3.31
N VAL A 28 -1.15 7.21 4.27
CA VAL A 28 -1.75 8.51 4.61
C VAL A 28 -0.94 9.62 3.93
N VAL A 29 -1.50 10.16 2.87
CA VAL A 29 -0.92 11.24 2.07
C VAL A 29 -1.33 12.58 2.64
N SER A 30 -0.33 13.36 3.05
CA SER A 30 -0.45 14.74 3.50
C SER A 30 0.59 15.61 2.79
N GLN A 31 0.54 16.93 2.97
CA GLN A 31 1.57 17.81 2.43
C GLN A 31 2.98 17.45 2.96
N HIS A 32 3.10 17.13 4.24
CA HIS A 32 4.35 16.68 4.86
C HIS A 32 4.86 15.38 4.27
N PHE A 33 3.96 14.43 3.97
CA PHE A 33 4.34 13.17 3.31
C PHE A 33 5.01 13.44 1.96
N ILE A 34 4.48 14.38 1.17
CA ILE A 34 4.96 14.63 -0.20
C ILE A 34 6.30 15.39 -0.21
N GLN A 35 6.49 16.26 0.77
CA GLN A 35 7.72 17.04 0.93
C GLN A 35 8.84 16.22 1.59
N SER A 36 8.50 15.17 2.32
CA SER A 36 9.46 14.32 3.02
C SER A 36 10.04 13.25 2.09
N ARG A 37 11.33 13.39 1.76
CA ARG A 37 12.08 12.34 1.04
C ARG A 37 12.01 10.98 1.75
N TRP A 38 11.96 11.00 3.08
CA TRP A 38 11.83 9.78 3.88
C TRP A 38 10.47 9.11 3.65
N CYS A 39 9.38 9.87 3.68
CA CYS A 39 8.04 9.31 3.44
C CYS A 39 7.88 8.76 2.01
N ILE A 40 8.50 9.42 1.02
CA ILE A 40 8.51 8.93 -0.36
C ILE A 40 9.30 7.62 -0.47
N PHE A 41 10.47 7.53 0.18
CA PHE A 41 11.24 6.29 0.23
C PHE A 41 10.46 5.13 0.89
N GLU A 42 9.78 5.37 2.01
CA GLU A 42 8.93 4.37 2.66
C GLU A 42 7.78 3.90 1.74
N TYR A 43 7.21 4.83 0.97
CA TYR A 43 6.18 4.53 -0.02
C TYR A 43 6.71 3.68 -1.19
N GLU A 44 7.91 3.95 -1.68
CA GLU A 44 8.55 3.12 -2.72
C GLU A 44 8.73 1.68 -2.24
N ILE A 45 9.21 1.47 -1.01
CA ILE A 45 9.30 0.14 -0.39
C ILE A 45 7.92 -0.54 -0.37
N ALA A 46 6.90 0.18 0.09
CA ALA A 46 5.54 -0.33 0.19
C ALA A 46 4.99 -0.76 -1.19
N GLN A 47 5.20 0.04 -2.23
CA GLN A 47 4.77 -0.31 -3.60
C GLN A 47 5.51 -1.54 -4.14
N THR A 48 6.84 -1.60 -3.99
CA THR A 48 7.64 -2.74 -4.43
C THR A 48 7.14 -4.02 -3.77
N TRP A 49 6.84 -3.99 -2.47
CA TRP A 49 6.33 -5.16 -1.76
C TRP A 49 4.90 -5.55 -2.13
N GLN A 50 4.03 -4.57 -2.34
CA GLN A 50 2.69 -4.85 -2.88
C GLN A 50 2.79 -5.55 -4.23
N PHE A 51 3.68 -5.10 -5.11
CA PHE A 51 3.89 -5.70 -6.43
C PHE A 51 4.46 -7.13 -6.35
N LEU A 52 5.49 -7.34 -5.53
CA LEU A 52 6.20 -8.62 -5.44
C LEU A 52 5.43 -9.70 -4.67
N SER A 53 4.69 -9.32 -3.61
CA SER A 53 4.09 -10.29 -2.70
C SER A 53 2.56 -10.34 -2.79
N SER A 54 1.89 -9.28 -3.28
CA SER A 54 0.43 -9.15 -3.46
C SER A 54 -0.46 -9.57 -2.26
N ARG A 55 0.12 -9.74 -1.06
CA ARG A 55 -0.59 -10.27 0.12
C ARG A 55 -1.51 -9.24 0.77
N ALA A 56 -1.05 -7.99 0.90
CA ALA A 56 -1.82 -6.90 1.49
C ALA A 56 -2.16 -5.85 0.43
N GLY A 57 -3.44 -5.51 0.32
CA GLY A 57 -3.87 -4.40 -0.54
C GLY A 57 -3.53 -3.05 0.08
N ILE A 58 -3.08 -2.08 -0.72
CA ILE A 58 -2.86 -0.71 -0.24
C ILE A 58 -4.13 0.14 -0.41
N ILE A 59 -4.47 0.90 0.63
CA ILE A 59 -5.52 1.92 0.62
C ILE A 59 -4.85 3.28 0.79
N PHE A 60 -5.13 4.20 -0.14
CA PHE A 60 -4.62 5.56 -0.08
C PHE A 60 -5.65 6.49 0.54
N ILE A 61 -5.22 7.27 1.54
CA ILE A 61 -6.01 8.32 2.18
C ILE A 61 -5.32 9.64 1.96
N VAL A 62 -6.01 10.61 1.38
CA VAL A 62 -5.56 12.00 1.24
C VAL A 62 -6.22 12.82 2.33
N LEU A 63 -5.43 13.31 3.29
CA LEU A 63 -5.96 14.02 4.48
C LEU A 63 -6.42 15.45 4.21
N GLN A 64 -5.85 16.09 3.20
CA GLN A 64 -6.12 17.47 2.86
C GLN A 64 -5.92 17.67 1.38
N LYS A 65 -6.57 18.68 0.80
CA LYS A 65 -6.31 19.07 -0.59
C LYS A 65 -4.83 19.33 -0.77
N VAL A 66 -4.20 18.52 -1.62
CA VAL A 66 -2.80 18.64 -1.96
C VAL A 66 -2.68 19.52 -3.20
N GLU A 67 -1.74 20.47 -3.16
CA GLU A 67 -1.43 21.29 -4.32
C GLU A 67 -0.93 20.43 -5.49
N LYS A 68 -1.52 20.60 -6.67
CA LYS A 68 -1.16 19.81 -7.86
C LYS A 68 0.30 20.00 -8.28
N THR A 69 0.87 21.17 -8.02
CA THR A 69 2.28 21.50 -8.29
C THR A 69 3.21 20.59 -7.47
N LEU A 70 2.90 20.40 -6.19
CA LEU A 70 3.63 19.52 -5.28
C LEU A 70 3.53 18.05 -5.70
N LEU A 71 2.34 17.61 -6.14
CA LEU A 71 2.16 16.26 -6.67
C LEU A 71 2.98 15.99 -7.93
N ARG A 72 3.11 16.98 -8.84
CA ARG A 72 3.89 16.83 -10.07
C ARG A 72 5.38 16.57 -9.81
N GLN A 73 5.90 16.96 -8.64
CA GLN A 73 7.26 16.63 -8.22
C GLN A 73 7.42 15.14 -7.90
N GLN A 74 6.32 14.45 -7.58
CA GLN A 74 6.28 13.03 -7.24
C GLN A 74 5.46 12.25 -8.29
N VAL A 75 6.07 11.94 -9.43
CA VAL A 75 5.40 11.37 -10.62
C VAL A 75 4.57 10.13 -10.30
N GLU A 76 5.11 9.21 -9.48
CA GLU A 76 4.42 7.97 -9.12
C GLU A 76 3.19 8.22 -8.25
N LEU A 77 3.31 9.10 -7.26
CA LEU A 77 2.17 9.50 -6.42
C LEU A 77 1.11 10.24 -7.25
N TYR A 78 1.53 11.13 -8.16
CA TYR A 78 0.62 11.80 -9.09
C TYR A 78 -0.13 10.82 -10.00
N ARG A 79 0.57 9.82 -10.55
CA ARG A 79 -0.04 8.77 -11.39
C ARG A 79 -1.07 7.98 -10.58
N LEU A 80 -0.76 7.66 -9.33
CA LEU A 80 -1.68 6.96 -8.44
C LEU A 80 -2.94 7.77 -8.17
N LEU A 81 -2.78 9.03 -7.77
CA LEU A 81 -3.92 9.91 -7.47
C LEU A 81 -4.77 10.19 -8.71
N SER A 82 -4.15 10.24 -9.90
CA SER A 82 -4.87 10.43 -11.18
C SER A 82 -5.83 9.28 -11.52
N ARG A 83 -5.63 8.09 -10.94
CA ARG A 83 -6.50 6.92 -11.14
C ARG A 83 -7.74 6.94 -10.24
N ASN A 84 -7.90 7.94 -9.37
CA ASN A 84 -9.02 8.08 -8.42
C ASN A 84 -9.21 6.86 -7.51
N THR A 85 -8.13 6.13 -7.20
CA THR A 85 -8.13 4.95 -6.32
C THR A 85 -7.88 5.30 -4.85
N TYR A 86 -8.12 6.55 -4.44
CA TYR A 86 -7.89 7.05 -3.07
C TYR A 86 -9.20 7.46 -2.38
N LEU A 87 -9.13 7.58 -1.07
CA LEU A 87 -10.16 8.19 -0.23
C LEU A 87 -9.68 9.58 0.17
N GLU A 88 -10.52 10.59 -0.02
CA GLU A 88 -10.24 11.95 0.39
C GLU A 88 -10.99 12.25 1.69
N TRP A 89 -10.29 12.85 2.65
CA TRP A 89 -10.93 13.39 3.85
C TRP A 89 -11.61 14.72 3.49
N GLU A 90 -12.83 14.89 3.98
CA GLU A 90 -13.61 16.12 3.85
C GLU A 90 -14.08 16.57 5.24
N ASP A 91 -13.95 17.85 5.55
CA ASP A 91 -14.33 18.38 6.87
C ASP A 91 -15.84 18.49 7.08
N SER A 92 -16.64 18.44 6.01
CA SER A 92 -18.11 18.48 6.11
C SER A 92 -18.64 17.22 6.81
N VAL A 93 -19.68 17.36 7.64
CA VAL A 93 -20.28 16.23 8.38
C VAL A 93 -20.67 15.08 7.44
N LEU A 94 -21.27 15.43 6.28
CA LEU A 94 -21.64 14.45 5.26
C LEU A 94 -20.40 13.79 4.62
N GLY A 95 -19.38 14.59 4.29
CA GLY A 95 -18.12 14.12 3.73
C GLY A 95 -17.40 13.14 4.65
N GLN A 96 -17.30 13.45 5.94
CA GLN A 96 -16.76 12.54 6.96
C GLN A 96 -17.55 11.23 7.02
N HIS A 97 -18.88 11.29 7.01
CA HIS A 97 -19.72 10.09 7.02
C HIS A 97 -19.48 9.21 5.78
N ILE A 98 -19.40 9.83 4.60
CA ILE A 98 -19.09 9.13 3.33
C ILE A 98 -17.70 8.53 3.37
N PHE A 99 -16.69 9.27 3.84
CA PHE A 99 -15.31 8.81 3.99
C PHE A 99 -15.24 7.54 4.85
N TRP A 100 -15.79 7.57 6.07
CA TRP A 100 -15.75 6.42 6.98
C TRP A 100 -16.50 5.21 6.41
N ARG A 101 -17.61 5.43 5.71
CA ARG A 101 -18.34 4.36 5.02
C ARG A 101 -17.48 3.72 3.93
N ARG A 102 -16.83 4.52 3.09
CA ARG A 102 -15.93 4.03 2.01
C ARG A 102 -14.69 3.35 2.57
N LEU A 103 -14.09 3.88 3.63
CA LEU A 103 -12.94 3.27 4.30
C LEU A 103 -13.28 1.91 4.90
N ARG A 104 -14.40 1.81 5.64
CA ARG A 104 -14.88 0.52 6.17
C ARG A 104 -15.09 -0.47 5.04
N LYS A 105 -15.74 -0.06 3.94
CA LYS A 105 -15.90 -0.93 2.77
C LYS A 105 -14.55 -1.38 2.22
N ALA A 106 -13.60 -0.48 1.98
CA ALA A 106 -12.28 -0.80 1.43
C ALA A 106 -11.45 -1.72 2.35
N LEU A 107 -11.59 -1.58 3.67
CA LEU A 107 -10.95 -2.43 4.66
C LEU A 107 -11.53 -3.85 4.69
N LEU A 108 -12.81 -3.97 4.37
CA LEU A 108 -13.54 -5.25 4.33
C LEU A 108 -13.56 -5.88 2.92
N ASP A 109 -13.34 -5.09 1.87
CA ASP A 109 -13.24 -5.54 0.48
C ASP A 109 -11.93 -6.29 0.27
N GLY A 110 -12.00 -7.52 -0.23
CA GLY A 110 -10.82 -8.29 -0.67
C GLY A 110 -10.71 -9.67 -0.02
N ARG A 111 -10.12 -10.59 -0.78
CA ARG A 111 -9.98 -12.01 -0.45
C ARG A 111 -9.28 -12.19 0.89
N SER A 112 -9.79 -13.09 1.72
CA SER A 112 -8.98 -13.73 2.75
C SER A 112 -7.75 -14.32 2.07
N TRP A 113 -6.55 -13.90 2.46
CA TRP A 113 -5.32 -14.63 2.11
C TRP A 113 -5.54 -16.09 2.51
N ASN A 114 -5.57 -16.98 1.53
CA ASN A 114 -5.66 -18.42 1.76
C ASN A 114 -4.25 -18.99 1.61
N PRO A 115 -3.62 -19.50 2.70
CA PRO A 115 -2.31 -20.14 2.61
C PRO A 115 -2.29 -21.26 1.56
N GLU A 116 -3.45 -21.89 1.30
CA GLU A 116 -3.60 -22.94 0.31
C GLU A 116 -3.57 -22.46 -1.16
N GLU A 117 -3.78 -21.19 -1.46
CA GLU A 117 -3.60 -20.70 -2.84
C GLU A 117 -2.13 -20.36 -3.14
N GLN A 118 -1.35 -20.07 -2.08
CA GLN A 118 0.03 -19.64 -2.17
C GLN A 118 1.01 -20.79 -2.51
N TRP A 119 0.96 -21.91 -1.80
CA TRP A 119 1.78 -23.09 -2.14
C TRP A 119 1.48 -23.65 -3.54
N VAL A 120 0.23 -23.54 -4.01
CA VAL A 120 -0.16 -23.93 -5.36
C VAL A 120 0.50 -23.01 -6.39
N GLN A 121 0.46 -21.69 -6.20
CA GLN A 121 1.13 -20.72 -7.07
C GLN A 121 2.66 -20.89 -7.05
N ASP A 122 3.25 -21.05 -5.86
CA ASP A 122 4.70 -21.26 -5.71
C ASP A 122 5.15 -22.58 -6.35
N ALA A 123 4.32 -23.63 -6.29
CA ALA A 123 4.57 -24.92 -6.95
C ALA A 123 4.43 -24.82 -8.48
N ILE A 124 3.47 -24.04 -8.98
CA ILE A 124 3.28 -23.80 -10.42
C ILE A 124 4.48 -23.00 -10.97
N SER A 125 4.89 -21.92 -10.31
CA SER A 125 6.07 -21.14 -10.70
C SER A 125 7.36 -21.96 -10.67
N LYS A 126 7.55 -22.83 -9.66
CA LYS A 126 8.70 -23.76 -9.64
C LYS A 126 8.66 -24.77 -10.78
N LYS A 127 7.49 -25.31 -11.12
CA LYS A 127 7.34 -26.25 -12.24
C LYS A 127 7.66 -25.61 -13.59
N GLN A 128 7.29 -24.35 -13.79
CA GLN A 128 7.61 -23.62 -15.01
C GLN A 128 9.11 -23.33 -15.14
N GLN A 129 9.79 -22.97 -14.05
CA GLN A 129 11.25 -22.77 -14.06
C GLN A 129 12.01 -24.06 -14.35
N LEU A 130 11.60 -25.19 -13.75
CA LEU A 130 12.22 -26.49 -14.01
C LEU A 130 12.03 -26.95 -15.47
N SER A 131 10.90 -26.61 -16.09
CA SER A 131 10.63 -26.90 -17.51
C SER A 131 11.45 -26.06 -18.49
N GLU A 132 11.96 -24.90 -18.07
CA GLU A 132 12.78 -24.01 -18.90
C GLU A 132 14.28 -24.34 -18.77
N GLU A 133 14.71 -24.90 -17.65
CA GLU A 133 16.10 -25.36 -17.43
C GLU A 133 16.39 -26.74 -18.07
N GLU A 134 15.36 -27.54 -18.38
CA GLU A 134 15.48 -28.85 -19.04
C GLU A 134 15.47 -28.78 -20.60
N LYS A 135 15.50 -27.58 -21.20
CA LYS A 135 15.61 -27.35 -22.65
C LYS A 135 16.93 -26.70 -23.03
#